data_AF-A0A167X0B2-F1
#
_entry.id   AF-A0A167X0B2-F1
#
_cell.length_a   1.000
_cell.length_b   1.000
_cell.length_c   1.000
_cell.angle_alpha   90.00
_cell.angle_beta   90.00
_cell.angle_gamma   90.00
#
_symmetry.space_group_name_H-M   'P 1'
#
loop_
_entity.id
_entity.type
_entity.pdbx_description
1 polymer ?
#
loop_
_entity_poly.entity_id
_entity_poly.type
_entity_poly.pdbx_seq_one_letter_code
_entity_poly.pdbx_strand_id
1 'polypeptide(L)'
;QRGVKLSGGRKARVSLTRAVYSRPSTLFMNDFLSAVNTHTASHLYPACHKAELMCGCTIVLVSHYVQICAPGASYVVTLDNKHVQVSVRSAEFRTSGGHERARILCSTNCPTLFAT
;
A
#
# COMPACT_ATOMS: atom_id res chain seq x y z
N GLN A 1 23.14 15.82 -23.24
CA GLN A 1 21.67 15.81 -23.06
C GLN A 1 21.35 15.97 -21.58
N ARG A 2 20.88 17.14 -21.13
CA ARG A 2 20.63 17.41 -19.71
C ARG A 2 19.28 16.80 -19.31
N GLY A 3 19.30 15.55 -18.83
CA GLY A 3 18.11 14.95 -18.23
C GLY A 3 17.73 15.68 -16.96
N VAL A 4 16.48 16.15 -16.87
CA VAL A 4 15.92 16.75 -15.64
C VAL A 4 16.03 15.70 -14.53
N LYS A 5 16.90 15.95 -13.53
CA LYS A 5 17.04 15.06 -12.37
C LYS A 5 15.76 15.15 -11.53
N LEU A 6 14.93 14.12 -11.61
CA LEU A 6 13.77 13.96 -10.73
C LEU A 6 14.23 13.63 -9.30
N SER A 7 13.61 14.24 -8.31
CA SER A 7 13.80 13.87 -6.90
C SER A 7 13.30 12.45 -6.62
N GLY A 8 13.76 11.81 -5.54
CA GLY A 8 13.38 10.44 -5.17
C GLY A 8 11.86 10.23 -5.14
N GLY A 9 11.12 11.13 -4.50
CA GLY A 9 9.65 11.08 -4.45
C GLY A 9 8.98 11.27 -5.83
N ARG A 10 9.57 12.06 -6.74
CA ARG A 10 9.05 12.21 -8.11
C ARG A 10 9.21 10.91 -8.91
N LYS A 11 10.35 10.22 -8.77
CA LYS A 11 10.57 8.91 -9.40
C LYS A 11 9.59 7.86 -8.87
N ALA A 12 9.35 7.84 -7.56
CA ALA A 12 8.40 6.93 -6.93
C ALA A 12 6.97 7.12 -7.48
N ARG A 13 6.51 8.38 -7.62
CA ARG A 13 5.18 8.67 -8.19
C ARG A 13 5.07 8.24 -9.66
N VAL A 14 6.08 8.54 -10.49
CA VAL A 14 6.07 8.11 -11.90
C VAL A 14 6.04 6.59 -12.02
N SER A 15 6.80 5.87 -11.18
CA SER A 15 6.79 4.41 -11.14
C SER A 15 5.42 3.87 -10.73
N LEU A 16 4.80 4.46 -9.69
CA LEU A 16 3.47 4.08 -9.23
C LEU A 16 2.41 4.33 -10.31
N THR A 17 2.41 5.51 -10.93
CA THR A 17 1.49 5.84 -12.03
C THR A 17 1.64 4.82 -13.17
N ARG A 18 2.86 4.48 -13.58
CA ARG A 18 3.09 3.47 -14.62
C ARG A 18 2.53 2.10 -14.24
N ALA A 19 2.71 1.68 -12.99
CA ALA A 19 2.22 0.39 -12.51
C ALA A 19 0.69 0.33 -12.39
N VAL A 20 0.05 1.45 -12.03
CA VAL A 20 -1.42 1.53 -12.00
C VAL A 20 -2.01 1.58 -13.41
N TYR A 21 -1.38 2.34 -14.32
CA TYR A 21 -1.85 2.46 -15.71
C TYR A 21 -1.79 1.14 -16.50
N SER A 22 -0.93 0.20 -16.12
CA SER A 22 -0.89 -1.12 -16.76
C SER A 22 -2.04 -2.05 -16.36
N ARG A 23 -2.95 -1.62 -15.46
CA ARG A 23 -4.08 -2.43 -14.94
C ARG A 23 -3.69 -3.86 -14.54
N PRO A 24 -2.68 -4.02 -13.66
CA PRO A 24 -2.23 -5.35 -13.26
C PRO A 24 -3.31 -6.06 -12.44
N SER A 25 -3.42 -7.37 -12.59
CA SER A 25 -4.24 -8.19 -11.69
C SER A 25 -3.69 -8.20 -10.26
N THR A 26 -2.36 -8.13 -10.12
CA THR A 26 -1.66 -8.08 -8.83
C THR A 26 -0.57 -7.01 -8.85
N LEU A 27 -0.58 -6.12 -7.87
CA LEU A 27 0.42 -5.06 -7.71
C LEU A 27 1.20 -5.24 -6.40
N PHE A 28 2.51 -5.40 -6.52
CA PHE A 28 3.44 -5.42 -5.39
C PHE A 28 4.05 -4.03 -5.19
N MET A 29 3.91 -3.47 -4.00
CA MET A 29 4.50 -2.18 -3.63
C MET A 29 5.40 -2.35 -2.41
N ASN A 30 6.68 -2.03 -2.56
CA ASN A 30 7.61 -1.97 -1.45
C ASN A 30 7.76 -0.52 -0.98
N ASP A 31 7.19 -0.23 0.17
CA ASP A 31 7.26 0.99 0.97
C ASP A 31 7.30 2.31 0.19
N PHE A 32 6.35 2.51 -0.74
CA PHE A 32 6.27 3.73 -1.56
C PHE A 32 5.98 4.99 -0.74
N LEU A 33 5.48 4.83 0.49
CA LEU A 33 5.19 5.93 1.40
C LEU A 33 6.47 6.52 2.04
N SER A 34 7.56 5.75 2.15
CA SER A 34 8.84 6.23 2.70
C SER A 34 9.45 7.40 1.91
N ALA A 35 9.21 7.44 0.60
CA ALA A 35 9.71 8.48 -0.29
C ALA A 35 8.86 9.77 -0.27
N VAL A 36 7.83 9.82 0.58
CA VAL A 36 6.79 10.85 0.60
C VAL A 36 6.57 11.32 2.05
N ASN A 37 6.41 12.63 2.26
CA ASN A 37 6.13 13.18 3.60
C ASN A 37 4.81 12.59 4.17
N THR A 38 4.74 12.33 5.47
CA THR A 38 3.59 11.77 6.20
C THR A 38 2.27 12.47 5.86
N HIS A 39 2.26 13.81 5.77
CA HIS A 39 1.07 14.56 5.36
C HIS A 39 0.65 14.26 3.91
N THR A 40 1.59 14.07 3.00
CA THR A 40 1.25 13.70 1.63
C THR A 40 0.89 12.21 1.53
N ALA A 41 1.49 11.34 2.35
CA ALA A 41 1.17 9.92 2.42
C ALA A 41 -0.29 9.67 2.84
N SER A 42 -0.80 10.43 3.81
CA SER A 42 -2.20 10.33 4.26
C SER A 42 -3.22 10.67 3.18
N HIS A 43 -2.86 11.52 2.21
CA HIS A 43 -3.71 11.82 1.06
C HIS A 43 -3.46 10.88 -0.12
N LEU A 44 -2.21 10.46 -0.33
CA LEU A 44 -1.80 9.64 -1.47
C LEU A 44 -2.36 8.22 -1.37
N TYR A 45 -2.28 7.59 -0.20
CA TYR A 45 -2.76 6.22 0.00
C TYR A 45 -4.26 6.06 -0.31
N PRO A 46 -5.19 6.83 0.32
CA PRO A 46 -6.61 6.70 0.02
C PRO A 46 -6.95 7.10 -1.42
N ALA A 47 -6.23 8.07 -2.01
CA ALA A 47 -6.42 8.45 -3.41
C ALA A 47 -6.03 7.30 -4.37
N CYS A 48 -4.91 6.62 -4.12
CA CYS A 48 -4.51 5.45 -4.90
C CYS A 48 -5.44 4.26 -4.65
N HIS A 49 -5.74 3.96 -3.39
CA HIS A 49 -6.60 2.84 -3.02
C HIS A 49 -8.02 2.98 -3.61
N LYS A 50 -8.60 4.19 -3.61
CA LYS A 50 -9.91 4.47 -4.21
C LYS A 50 -9.86 4.73 -5.72
N ALA A 51 -8.70 4.67 -6.35
CA ALA A 51 -8.61 4.88 -7.79
C ALA A 51 -9.35 3.75 -8.52
N GLU A 52 -10.22 4.12 -9.45
CA GLU A 52 -10.98 3.18 -10.29
C GLU A 52 -10.04 2.23 -11.06
N LEU A 53 -8.84 2.69 -11.41
CA LEU A 53 -7.80 1.89 -12.05
C LEU A 53 -7.25 0.75 -11.17
N MET A 54 -7.48 0.80 -9.86
CA MET A 54 -7.09 -0.25 -8.92
C MET A 54 -8.24 -1.19 -8.56
N CYS A 55 -9.45 -0.96 -9.11
CA CYS A 55 -10.57 -1.88 -9.01
C CYS A 55 -10.22 -3.24 -9.65
N GLY A 56 -10.45 -4.33 -8.92
CA GLY A 56 -10.11 -5.69 -9.32
C GLY A 56 -8.61 -6.03 -9.20
N CYS A 57 -7.77 -5.08 -8.76
CA CYS A 57 -6.35 -5.33 -8.52
C CYS A 57 -6.11 -5.81 -7.09
N THR A 58 -5.35 -6.90 -6.95
CA THR A 58 -4.83 -7.35 -5.65
C THR A 58 -3.58 -6.56 -5.32
N ILE A 59 -3.62 -5.77 -4.26
CA ILE A 59 -2.50 -4.93 -3.84
C ILE A 59 -1.81 -5.57 -2.65
N VAL A 60 -0.52 -5.87 -2.82
CA VAL A 60 0.36 -6.32 -1.74
C VAL A 60 1.33 -5.19 -1.43
N LEU A 61 1.10 -4.51 -0.31
CA LEU A 61 1.90 -3.37 0.14
C LEU A 61 2.74 -3.76 1.35
N VAL A 62 4.05 -3.72 1.22
CA VAL A 62 4.96 -3.84 2.36
C VAL A 62 5.26 -2.43 2.85
N SER A 63 4.90 -2.09 4.08
CA SER A 63 5.22 -0.77 4.63
C SER A 63 5.32 -0.78 6.15
N HIS A 64 6.14 0.13 6.67
CA HIS A 64 6.21 0.42 8.09
C HIS A 64 5.08 1.37 8.55
N TYR A 65 4.42 2.07 7.62
CA TYR A 65 3.35 3.05 7.89
C TYR A 65 1.96 2.42 8.04
N VAL A 66 1.82 1.55 9.04
CA VAL A 66 0.63 0.71 9.19
C VAL A 66 -0.62 1.51 9.55
N GLN A 67 -0.48 2.63 10.27
CA GLN A 67 -1.61 3.47 10.66
C GLN A 67 -2.37 4.06 9.46
N ILE A 68 -1.64 4.35 8.37
CA ILE A 68 -2.24 4.92 7.16
C ILE A 68 -2.86 3.81 6.31
N CYS A 69 -2.22 2.65 6.25
CA CYS A 69 -2.59 1.57 5.34
C CYS A 69 -3.59 0.57 5.92
N ALA A 70 -3.56 0.31 7.22
CA ALA A 70 -4.41 -0.70 7.86
C ALA A 70 -5.92 -0.47 7.63
N PRO A 71 -6.46 0.77 7.68
CA PRO A 71 -7.88 1.01 7.45
C PRO A 71 -8.37 0.63 6.04
N GLY A 72 -7.49 0.68 5.03
CA GLY A 72 -7.80 0.31 3.64
C GLY A 72 -7.36 -1.10 3.25
N ALA A 73 -6.74 -1.83 4.16
CA ALA A 73 -6.33 -3.21 3.92
C ALA A 73 -7.45 -4.18 4.29
N SER A 74 -7.49 -5.33 3.63
CA SER A 74 -8.36 -6.45 4.03
C SER A 74 -7.64 -7.33 5.05
N TYR A 75 -6.34 -7.54 4.85
CA TYR A 75 -5.48 -8.34 5.71
C TYR A 75 -4.23 -7.58 6.09
N VAL A 76 -3.80 -7.78 7.33
CA VAL A 76 -2.52 -7.31 7.87
C VAL A 76 -1.72 -8.52 8.28
N VAL A 77 -0.55 -8.67 7.68
CA VAL A 77 0.41 -9.73 7.96
C VAL A 77 1.65 -9.10 8.56
N THR A 78 2.06 -9.57 9.74
CA THR A 78 3.28 -9.10 10.40
C THR A 78 4.39 -10.13 10.20
N LEU A 79 5.53 -9.67 9.68
CA LEU A 79 6.74 -10.45 9.53
C LEU A 79 7.71 -10.14 10.67
N ASP A 80 8.26 -11.17 11.31
CA ASP A 80 9.37 -11.05 12.26
C ASP A 80 10.48 -12.04 11.90
N ASN A 81 11.73 -11.58 11.83
CA ASN A 81 12.88 -12.46 11.60
C ASN A 81 12.70 -13.43 10.40
N LYS A 82 12.08 -12.95 9.31
CA LYS A 82 11.74 -13.72 8.09
C LYS A 82 10.62 -14.76 8.26
N HIS A 83 9.99 -14.82 9.43
CA HIS A 83 8.81 -15.66 9.70
C HIS A 83 7.54 -14.83 9.73
N VAL A 84 6.44 -15.41 9.22
CA VAL A 84 5.10 -14.85 9.37
C VAL A 84 4.62 -15.13 10.79
N GLN A 85 4.42 -14.07 11.58
CA GLN A 85 3.99 -14.20 12.97
C GLN A 85 2.47 -14.18 13.11
N VAL A 86 1.82 -13.25 12.41
CA VAL A 86 0.39 -12.98 12.56
C VAL A 86 -0.18 -12.58 11.21
N SER A 87 -1.26 -13.25 10.80
CA SER A 87 -2.13 -12.84 9.71
C SER A 87 -3.52 -12.62 10.28
N VAL A 88 -3.98 -11.37 10.31
CA VAL A 88 -5.30 -10.99 10.84
C VAL A 88 -6.02 -10.09 9.85
N ARG A 89 -7.35 -10.05 9.94
CA ARG A 89 -8.13 -9.03 9.22
C ARG A 89 -7.79 -7.65 9.77
N SER A 90 -7.86 -6.64 8.92
CA SER A 90 -7.60 -5.24 9.32
C SER A 90 -8.48 -4.78 10.49
N ALA A 91 -9.75 -5.22 10.53
CA ALA A 91 -10.68 -4.89 11.61
C ALA A 91 -10.27 -5.47 12.99
N GLU A 92 -9.56 -6.60 12.99
CA GLU A 92 -9.09 -7.28 14.19
C GLU A 92 -7.66 -6.88 14.56
N PHE A 93 -6.97 -6.17 13.66
CA PHE A 93 -5.61 -5.70 13.88
C PHE A 93 -5.57 -4.59 14.93
N ARG A 94 -5.23 -4.95 16.17
CA ARG A 94 -4.89 -3.99 17.22
C ARG A 94 -3.42 -3.65 17.11
N THR A 95 -3.11 -2.35 17.14
CA THR A 95 -1.72 -1.88 17.23
C THR A 95 -1.20 -2.20 18.65
N SER A 96 -0.86 -3.45 18.93
CA SER A 96 -0.04 -3.79 20.10
C SER A 96 1.30 -3.09 19.90
N GLY A 97 1.62 -2.16 20.80
CA GLY A 97 2.73 -1.22 20.65
C GLY A 97 4.08 -1.89 20.40
N GLY A 98 4.95 -1.18 19.67
CA GLY A 98 6.40 -1.42 19.75
C GLY A 98 7.00 -2.49 18.85
N HIS A 99 6.44 -2.76 17.67
CA HIS A 99 7.10 -3.64 16.71
C HIS A 99 7.50 -2.88 15.44
N GLU A 100 8.78 -2.50 15.36
CA GLU A 100 9.54 -2.06 14.17
C GLU A 100 9.68 -3.20 13.13
N ARG A 101 8.58 -3.90 12.87
CA ARG A 101 8.53 -5.11 12.06
C ARG A 101 7.96 -4.79 10.68
N ALA A 102 8.50 -5.43 9.65
CA ALA A 102 7.96 -5.32 8.29
C ALA A 102 6.52 -5.84 8.28
N ARG A 103 5.56 -4.98 7.90
CA ARG A 103 4.15 -5.37 7.82
C ARG A 103 3.72 -5.39 6.37
N ILE A 104 3.15 -6.51 5.95
CA ILE A 104 2.54 -6.68 4.65
C ILE A 104 1.04 -6.43 4.81
N LEU A 105 0.52 -5.53 4.00
CA LEU A 105 -0.90 -5.21 3.92
C LEU A 105 -1.39 -5.74 2.58
N CYS A 106 -2.39 -6.62 2.62
CA CYS A 106 -3.07 -7.09 1.42
C CYS A 106 -4.42 -6.40 1.34
N SER A 107 -4.65 -5.67 0.24
CA SER A 107 -5.93 -5.05 -0.07
C SER A 107 -6.42 -5.60 -1.40
N THR A 108 -7.55 -6.29 -1.38
CA THR A 108 -8.29 -6.63 -2.60
C THR A 108 -9.32 -5.54 -2.81
N ASN A 109 -9.04 -4.59 -3.70
CA ASN A 109 -10.04 -3.57 -4.02
C ASN A 109 -11.03 -4.16 -5.03
N CYS A 110 -11.98 -4.94 -4.55
CA CYS A 110 -13.16 -5.30 -5.32
C CYS A 110 -14.29 -4.37 -4.83
N PRO A 111 -14.67 -3.30 -5.56
CA PRO A 111 -15.95 -2.69 -5.30
C PRO A 111 -16.98 -3.72 -5.74
N THR A 112 -17.71 -4.25 -4.78
CA THR A 112 -19.15 -4.51 -4.92
C THR A 112 -19.64 -4.69 -6.36
N LEU A 113 -19.57 -5.93 -6.85
CA LEU A 113 -20.57 -6.50 -7.76
C LEU A 113 -21.80 -6.99 -6.96
N PHE A 114 -22.00 -6.45 -5.76
CA PHE A 114 -23.12 -6.69 -4.85
C PHE A 114 -23.53 -5.37 -4.19
N ALA A 115 -24.18 -4.52 -4.98
CA ALA A 115 -25.11 -3.50 -4.51
C ALA A 115 -26.14 -3.33 -5.63
N THR A 116 -27.12 -4.25 -5.66
CA THR A 116 -28.40 -4.10 -6.35
C THR A 116 -29.49 -4.27 -5.31
#